data_AF-A0A2N3HKG0-F1
#
_entry.id   AF-A0A2N3HKG0-F1
#
_cell.length_a   1.000
_cell.length_b   1.000
_cell.length_c   1.000
_cell.angle_alpha   90.00
_cell.angle_beta   90.00
_cell.angle_gamma   90.00
#
_symmetry.space_group_name_H-M   'P 1'
#
loop_
_entity.id
_entity.type
_entity.pdbx_description
1 polymer ?
#
loop_
_entity_poly.entity_id
_entity_poly.type
_entity_poly.pdbx_seq_one_letter_code
_entity_poly.pdbx_strand_id
1 'polypeptide(L)'
;MVSRRTIDDKFFAINAGRTNHNGIEVDLDYTFFETDKIKLISVISATKNDFKFKEFVDFDYDYSGNDLTGVPSEVINFGLDIIVDRGLYGNINFQEVARIPANDANTTFSDNYELLYSKIGFKNNFGKYLSYDLFFGMNNMLNTKYASQLQINARGFGSTAPRYFYPGLPFNVYVGININYNVF
;
A
#
# COMPACT_ATOMS: atom_id res chain seq x y z
N MET A 1 -4.69 2.26 21.08
CA MET A 1 -5.97 2.07 21.80
C MET A 1 -6.69 0.89 21.16
N VAL A 2 -7.06 -0.12 21.94
CA VAL A 2 -7.87 -1.27 21.46
C VAL A 2 -9.30 -1.04 21.95
N SER A 3 -10.27 -1.08 21.04
CA SER A 3 -11.70 -0.96 21.38
C SER A 3 -12.31 -2.35 21.56
N ARG A 4 -13.09 -2.54 22.64
CA ARG A 4 -13.92 -3.72 22.87
C ARG A 4 -15.31 -3.31 23.33
N ARG A 5 -16.34 -3.95 22.78
CA ARG A 5 -17.71 -3.94 23.29
C ARG A 5 -17.97 -5.28 23.99
N THR A 6 -18.46 -5.23 25.21
CA THR A 6 -19.08 -6.38 25.88
C THR A 6 -20.41 -5.89 26.46
N ILE A 7 -21.36 -6.81 26.59
CA ILE A 7 -22.77 -6.59 26.96
C ILE A 7 -22.86 -5.58 28.12
N ASP A 8 -23.64 -4.52 27.91
CA ASP A 8 -23.80 -3.30 28.71
C ASP A 8 -22.58 -2.36 28.80
N ASP A 9 -22.48 -1.45 27.82
CA ASP A 9 -22.05 -0.03 27.92
C ASP A 9 -20.95 0.37 28.94
N LYS A 10 -19.93 -0.47 29.15
CA LYS A 10 -18.75 -0.10 29.95
C LYS A 10 -17.44 -0.37 29.21
N PHE A 11 -16.75 0.72 28.89
CA PHE A 11 -15.40 0.73 28.34
C PHE A 11 -14.40 0.92 29.49
N PHE A 12 -13.46 -0.02 29.65
CA PHE A 12 -12.23 0.24 30.41
C PHE A 12 -11.06 0.06 29.46
N ALA A 13 -10.52 1.18 28.97
CA ALA A 13 -9.22 1.19 28.30
C ALA A 13 -8.15 1.19 29.39
N ILE A 14 -7.63 0.01 29.73
CA ILE A 14 -6.36 -0.06 30.46
C ILE A 14 -5.24 0.11 29.45
N ASN A 15 -4.26 0.96 29.76
CA ASN A 15 -3.05 1.08 28.95
C ASN A 15 -2.14 -0.11 29.28
N ALA A 16 -2.50 -1.29 28.76
CA ALA A 16 -1.90 -2.59 29.10
C ALA A 16 -0.67 -2.95 28.25
N GLY A 17 -0.07 -1.96 27.58
CA GLY A 17 1.10 -2.22 26.78
C GLY A 17 1.84 -1.00 26.27
N ARG A 18 3.03 -1.27 25.76
CA ARG A 18 3.98 -0.36 25.17
C ARG A 18 4.48 -0.99 23.89
N THR A 19 4.53 -0.23 22.81
CA THR A 19 5.09 -0.67 21.53
C THR A 19 6.41 0.02 21.27
N ASN A 20 7.31 -0.65 20.55
CA ASN A 20 8.52 -0.07 20.00
C ASN A 20 8.41 -0.01 18.47
N HIS A 21 8.82 1.11 17.88
CA HIS A 21 8.71 1.38 16.45
C HIS A 21 10.10 1.74 15.90
N ASN A 22 10.97 0.73 15.80
CA ASN A 22 12.28 0.89 15.22
C ASN A 22 12.23 0.53 13.74
N GLY A 23 12.77 1.37 12.87
CA GLY A 23 12.81 1.09 11.45
C GLY A 23 13.83 1.94 10.72
N ILE A 24 14.07 1.59 9.46
CA ILE A 24 14.88 2.36 8.53
C ILE A 24 14.03 2.59 7.28
N GLU A 25 14.08 3.81 6.79
CA GLU A 25 13.40 4.23 5.57
C GLU A 25 14.44 4.83 4.62
N VAL A 26 14.32 4.49 3.34
CA VAL A 26 15.15 5.01 2.25
C VAL A 26 14.21 5.49 1.17
N ASP A 27 14.49 6.67 0.63
CA ASP A 27 13.80 7.27 -0.49
C ASP A 27 14.84 7.90 -1.43
N LEU A 28 14.75 7.57 -2.72
CA LEU A 28 15.74 7.91 -3.73
C LEU A 28 15.06 8.25 -5.05
N ASP A 29 15.25 9.49 -5.49
CA ASP A 29 14.90 9.93 -6.84
C ASP A 29 16.15 9.96 -7.73
N TYR A 30 16.03 9.44 -8.95
CA TYR A 30 17.11 9.47 -9.92
C TYR A 30 16.61 9.77 -11.33
N THR A 31 17.16 10.81 -11.94
CA THR A 31 16.93 11.12 -13.36
C THR A 31 18.03 10.48 -14.19
N PHE A 32 17.70 9.42 -14.93
CA PHE A 32 18.67 8.73 -15.81
C PHE A 32 19.16 9.62 -16.93
N PHE A 33 18.23 10.35 -17.56
CA PHE A 33 18.54 11.35 -18.58
C PHE A 33 17.38 12.32 -18.73
N GLU A 34 17.74 13.56 -19.06
CA GLU A 34 16.81 14.64 -19.32
C GLU A 34 17.35 15.43 -20.51
N THR A 35 16.59 15.41 -21.59
CA THR A 35 16.86 16.16 -22.82
C THR A 35 15.58 16.89 -23.21
N ASP A 36 15.67 17.79 -24.20
CA ASP A 36 14.49 18.48 -24.74
C ASP A 36 13.42 17.51 -25.29
N LYS A 37 13.81 16.26 -25.62
CA LYS A 37 12.93 15.26 -26.24
C LYS A 37 12.43 14.18 -25.31
N ILE A 38 13.16 13.88 -24.26
CA ILE A 38 12.87 12.71 -23.43
C ILE A 38 13.45 12.90 -22.03
N LYS A 39 12.68 12.51 -21.03
CA LYS A 39 13.06 12.44 -19.63
C LYS A 39 12.69 11.07 -19.08
N LEU A 40 13.66 10.43 -18.42
CA LEU A 40 13.47 9.15 -17.72
C LEU A 40 13.86 9.33 -16.26
N ILE A 41 12.92 9.04 -15.37
CA ILE A 41 13.04 9.22 -13.93
C ILE A 41 12.70 7.90 -13.27
N SER A 42 13.47 7.51 -12.26
CA SER A 42 13.06 6.47 -11.31
C SER A 42 12.92 7.02 -9.92
N VAL A 43 11.98 6.44 -9.18
CA VAL A 43 11.80 6.66 -7.75
C VAL A 43 11.90 5.31 -7.06
N ILE A 44 12.68 5.22 -5.99
CA ILE A 44 12.81 4.00 -5.19
C ILE A 44 12.55 4.37 -3.75
N SER A 45 11.61 3.68 -3.11
CA SER A 45 11.42 3.78 -1.67
C SER A 45 11.41 2.41 -1.03
N ALA A 46 12.01 2.29 0.14
CA ALA A 46 12.06 1.05 0.90
C ALA A 46 11.93 1.36 2.39
N THR A 47 11.12 0.57 3.09
CA THR A 47 10.99 0.62 4.54
C THR A 47 11.29 -0.75 5.12
N LYS A 48 12.05 -0.80 6.21
CA LYS A 48 12.30 -2.00 7.01
C LYS A 48 11.89 -1.71 8.45
N ASN A 49 10.89 -2.43 8.94
CA ASN A 49 10.28 -2.23 10.24
C ASN A 49 10.60 -3.39 11.18
N ASP A 50 11.17 -3.07 12.34
CA ASP A 50 11.30 -3.96 13.51
C ASP A 50 10.36 -3.46 14.62
N PHE A 51 9.06 -3.42 14.30
CA PHE A 51 8.04 -2.92 15.21
C PHE A 51 7.55 -4.06 16.08
N LYS A 52 7.60 -3.89 17.40
CA LYS A 52 7.29 -4.94 18.37
C LYS A 52 6.45 -4.44 19.51
N PHE A 53 5.68 -5.34 20.12
CA PHE A 53 5.16 -5.13 21.46
C PHE A 53 6.32 -5.17 22.45
N LYS A 54 6.66 -4.03 23.06
CA LYS A 54 7.70 -3.96 24.11
C LYS A 54 7.20 -4.59 25.40
N GLU A 55 5.96 -4.26 25.77
CA GLU A 55 5.20 -4.87 26.84
C GLU A 55 3.77 -4.99 26.34
N PHE A 56 3.14 -6.16 26.38
CA PHE A 56 1.73 -6.28 26.05
C PHE A 56 1.13 -7.51 26.71
N VAL A 57 0.46 -7.30 27.84
CA VAL A 57 -0.21 -8.37 28.59
C VAL A 57 -1.71 -8.18 28.48
N ASP A 58 -2.41 -9.18 27.92
CA ASP A 58 -3.87 -9.21 27.79
C ASP A 58 -4.43 -10.41 28.57
N PHE A 59 -4.91 -10.14 29.79
CA PHE A 59 -5.33 -11.16 30.77
C PHE A 59 -4.21 -12.17 31.07
N ASP A 60 -4.40 -13.44 30.73
CA ASP A 60 -3.46 -14.54 30.98
C ASP A 60 -2.44 -14.72 29.85
N TYR A 61 -2.49 -13.86 28.81
CA TYR A 61 -1.61 -13.92 27.65
C TYR A 61 -0.60 -12.77 27.67
N ASP A 62 0.68 -13.11 27.50
CA ASP A 62 1.76 -12.14 27.29
C ASP A 62 2.21 -12.20 25.82
N TYR A 63 2.03 -11.10 25.11
CA TYR A 63 2.41 -10.92 23.71
C TYR A 63 3.65 -10.03 23.57
N SER A 64 4.35 -9.73 24.67
CA SER A 64 5.60 -8.97 24.63
C SER A 64 6.65 -9.68 23.77
N GLY A 65 7.34 -8.92 22.92
CA GLY A 65 8.35 -9.42 21.97
C GLY A 65 7.80 -9.78 20.59
N ASN A 66 6.48 -9.98 20.46
CA ASN A 66 5.84 -10.25 19.18
C ASN A 66 5.91 -9.03 18.25
N ASP A 67 5.92 -9.29 16.96
CA ASP A 67 5.83 -8.29 15.91
C ASP A 67 4.48 -7.58 15.99
N LEU A 68 4.53 -6.26 15.83
CA LEU A 68 3.37 -5.41 15.90
C LEU A 68 2.39 -5.79 14.78
N THR A 69 1.20 -6.18 15.19
CA THR A 69 0.20 -6.72 14.28
C THR A 69 -0.35 -5.65 13.34
N GLY A 70 -0.58 -6.03 12.07
CA GLY A 70 -1.11 -5.15 11.04
C GLY A 70 -0.07 -4.32 10.29
N VAL A 71 1.23 -4.45 10.62
CA VAL A 71 2.31 -3.73 9.96
C VAL A 71 3.22 -4.71 9.22
N PRO A 72 3.53 -4.52 7.93
CA PRO A 72 4.52 -5.33 7.23
C PRO A 72 5.93 -5.05 7.76
N SER A 73 6.77 -6.09 7.82
CA SER A 73 8.19 -5.94 8.18
C SER A 73 8.97 -5.16 7.12
N GLU A 74 8.49 -5.14 5.88
CA GLU A 74 9.17 -4.51 4.76
C GLU A 74 8.19 -4.12 3.66
N VAL A 75 8.40 -2.94 3.08
CA VAL A 75 7.71 -2.48 1.87
C VAL A 75 8.74 -1.88 0.94
N ILE A 76 8.77 -2.34 -0.31
CA ILE A 76 9.64 -1.80 -1.36
C ILE A 76 8.75 -1.28 -2.48
N ASN A 77 9.01 -0.07 -2.94
CA ASN A 77 8.38 0.51 -4.12
C ASN A 77 9.45 0.93 -5.12
N PHE A 78 9.17 0.67 -6.39
CA PHE A 78 9.98 1.13 -7.52
C PHE A 78 9.05 1.76 -8.56
N GLY A 79 9.31 3.02 -8.90
CA GLY A 79 8.64 3.75 -9.96
C GLY A 79 9.61 4.04 -11.10
N LEU A 80 9.13 3.95 -12.33
CA LEU A 80 9.83 4.42 -13.52
C LEU A 80 8.86 5.23 -14.38
N ASP A 81 9.18 6.50 -14.60
CA ASP A 81 8.40 7.43 -15.40
C ASP A 81 9.20 7.85 -16.64
N ILE A 82 8.54 7.80 -17.79
CA ILE A 82 9.04 8.32 -19.05
C ILE A 82 8.14 9.44 -19.55
N ILE A 83 8.75 10.56 -19.92
CA ILE A 83 8.08 11.69 -20.56
C ILE A 83 8.80 11.92 -21.87
N VAL A 84 8.06 11.94 -22.97
CA VAL A 84 8.57 12.19 -24.31
C VAL A 84 8.02 13.52 -24.81
N ASP A 85 8.78 14.21 -25.66
CA ASP A 85 8.29 15.36 -26.38
C ASP A 85 6.98 15.04 -27.11
N ARG A 86 6.22 16.11 -27.39
CA ARG A 86 4.91 16.02 -28.05
C ARG A 86 3.81 15.34 -27.22
N GLY A 87 4.06 15.05 -25.94
CA GLY A 87 3.01 14.77 -24.97
C GLY A 87 2.80 13.32 -24.58
N LEU A 88 3.56 12.38 -25.16
CA LEU A 88 3.50 10.98 -24.76
C LEU A 88 4.19 10.81 -23.39
N TYR A 89 3.54 10.08 -22.50
CA TYR A 89 4.11 9.71 -21.21
C TYR A 89 3.73 8.28 -20.85
N GLY A 90 4.50 7.68 -19.95
CA GLY A 90 4.16 6.40 -19.39
C GLY A 90 4.87 6.16 -18.07
N ASN A 91 4.35 5.22 -17.30
CA ASN A 91 4.98 4.77 -16.08
C ASN A 91 4.75 3.30 -15.77
N ILE A 92 5.64 2.78 -14.95
CA ILE A 92 5.55 1.47 -14.32
C ILE A 92 5.81 1.68 -12.84
N ASN A 93 4.96 1.10 -11.99
CA ASN A 93 5.12 1.10 -10.54
C ASN A 93 5.08 -0.35 -10.04
N PHE A 94 6.13 -0.77 -9.37
CA PHE A 94 6.24 -2.05 -8.69
C PHE A 94 6.16 -1.82 -7.18
N GLN A 95 5.45 -2.68 -6.48
CA GLN A 95 5.38 -2.70 -5.03
C GLN A 95 5.51 -4.13 -4.52
N GLU A 96 6.42 -4.35 -3.58
CA GLU A 96 6.50 -5.57 -2.79
C GLU A 96 6.11 -5.26 -1.35
N VAL A 97 5.26 -6.10 -0.77
CA VAL A 97 4.86 -6.02 0.64
C VAL A 97 5.14 -7.36 1.29
N ALA A 98 5.97 -7.34 2.32
CA ALA A 98 6.24 -8.52 3.13
C ALA A 98 4.99 -8.98 3.89
N ARG A 99 5.03 -10.23 4.38
CA ARG A 99 3.97 -10.78 5.24
C ARG A 99 3.62 -9.85 6.40
N ILE A 100 2.34 -9.78 6.74
CA ILE A 100 1.81 -8.93 7.81
C ILE A 100 1.23 -9.81 8.91
N PRO A 101 1.61 -9.66 10.19
CA PRO A 101 0.96 -10.39 11.26
C PRO A 101 -0.50 -9.95 11.36
N ALA A 102 -1.42 -10.92 11.42
CA ALA A 102 -2.87 -10.68 11.46
C ALA A 102 -3.44 -10.75 12.89
N ASN A 103 -2.68 -11.27 13.87
CA ASN A 103 -3.03 -11.27 15.28
C ASN A 103 -1.84 -11.02 16.21
N ASP A 104 -2.14 -10.58 17.44
CA ASP A 104 -1.14 -10.19 18.45
C ASP A 104 -0.28 -11.37 18.91
N ALA A 105 -0.82 -12.59 18.81
CA ALA A 105 -0.11 -13.83 19.08
C ALA A 105 0.92 -14.20 17.98
N ASN A 106 0.91 -13.49 16.84
CA ASN A 106 1.72 -13.78 15.66
C ASN A 106 1.59 -15.24 15.20
N THR A 107 0.38 -15.81 15.25
CA THR A 107 0.09 -17.17 14.77
C THR A 107 -0.50 -17.19 13.36
N THR A 108 -1.00 -16.04 12.88
CA THR A 108 -1.55 -15.89 11.54
C THR A 108 -0.88 -14.71 10.85
N PHE A 109 -0.45 -14.89 9.59
CA PHE A 109 0.13 -13.84 8.76
C PHE A 109 -0.55 -13.80 7.39
N SER A 110 -0.54 -12.64 6.74
CA SER A 110 -0.76 -12.59 5.29
C SER A 110 0.42 -13.22 4.56
N ASP A 111 0.18 -13.69 3.34
CA ASP A 111 1.28 -13.95 2.41
C ASP A 111 1.97 -12.62 2.05
N ASN A 112 3.25 -12.70 1.66
CA ASN A 112 3.88 -11.59 0.95
C ASN A 112 3.27 -11.45 -0.45
N TYR A 113 3.33 -10.27 -1.03
CA TYR A 113 2.78 -10.06 -2.36
C TYR A 113 3.53 -8.97 -3.13
N GLU A 114 3.46 -9.11 -4.45
CA GLU A 114 4.03 -8.18 -5.41
C GLU A 114 2.93 -7.67 -6.33
N LEU A 115 2.94 -6.36 -6.59
CA LEU A 115 1.98 -5.69 -7.45
C LEU A 115 2.73 -4.87 -8.49
N LEU A 116 2.29 -4.97 -9.74
CA LEU A 116 2.80 -4.19 -10.85
C LEU A 116 1.66 -3.37 -11.45
N TYR A 117 1.88 -2.07 -11.60
CA TYR A 117 0.96 -1.11 -12.19
C TYR A 117 1.65 -0.45 -13.37
N SER A 118 0.88 -0.10 -14.39
CA SER A 118 1.39 0.71 -15.49
C SER A 118 0.31 1.67 -15.98
N LYS A 119 0.75 2.84 -16.43
CA LYS A 119 -0.10 3.81 -17.12
C LYS A 119 0.64 4.33 -18.33
N ILE A 120 -0.05 4.47 -19.45
CA ILE A 120 0.41 5.19 -20.63
C ILE A 120 -0.60 6.27 -20.98
N GLY A 121 -0.13 7.42 -21.41
CA GLY A 121 -1.02 8.49 -21.84
C GLY A 121 -0.39 9.45 -22.82
N PHE A 122 -1.25 10.29 -23.38
CA PHE A 122 -0.89 11.31 -24.34
C PHE A 122 -1.61 12.61 -23.97
N LYS A 123 -0.80 13.61 -23.62
CA LYS A 123 -1.26 14.92 -23.20
C LYS A 123 -0.82 15.98 -24.18
N ASN A 124 -1.76 16.69 -24.79
CA ASN A 124 -1.44 17.75 -25.74
C ASN A 124 -2.46 18.90 -25.67
N ASN A 125 -2.15 19.99 -26.37
CA ASN A 125 -3.00 21.15 -26.50
C ASN A 125 -3.71 21.14 -27.86
N PHE A 126 -4.98 21.52 -27.86
CA PHE A 126 -5.74 21.82 -29.06
C PHE A 126 -5.96 23.35 -29.12
N GLY A 127 -5.09 24.03 -29.87
CA GLY A 127 -5.05 25.49 -29.86
C GLY A 127 -4.54 26.05 -28.53
N LYS A 128 -4.95 27.28 -28.18
CA LYS A 128 -4.49 27.99 -26.98
C LYS A 128 -5.34 27.73 -25.74
N TYR A 129 -6.58 27.30 -25.92
CA TYR A 129 -7.60 27.30 -24.87
C TYR A 129 -7.95 25.90 -24.37
N LEU A 130 -7.64 24.86 -25.14
CA LEU A 130 -8.03 23.50 -24.82
C LEU A 130 -6.78 22.63 -24.65
N SER A 131 -6.72 21.88 -23.56
CA SER A 131 -5.76 20.79 -23.37
C SER A 131 -6.50 19.51 -23.07
N TYR A 132 -5.94 18.39 -23.52
CA TYR A 132 -6.49 17.07 -23.30
C TYR A 132 -5.39 16.11 -22.86
N ASP A 133 -5.79 15.11 -22.07
CA ASP A 133 -4.94 14.00 -21.63
C ASP A 133 -5.77 12.72 -21.74
N LEU A 134 -5.37 11.86 -22.68
CA LEU A 134 -5.94 10.54 -22.90
C LEU A 134 -5.00 9.52 -22.26
N PHE A 135 -5.54 8.62 -21.44
CA PHE A 135 -4.70 7.62 -20.79
C PHE A 135 -5.39 6.28 -20.64
N PHE A 136 -4.56 5.25 -20.59
CA PHE A 136 -4.93 3.88 -20.32
C PHE A 136 -4.01 3.35 -19.22
N GLY A 137 -4.58 2.64 -18.26
CA GLY A 137 -3.83 2.07 -17.14
C GLY A 137 -4.22 0.63 -16.85
N MET A 138 -3.26 -0.08 -16.27
CA MET A 138 -3.33 -1.49 -15.90
C MET A 138 -2.91 -1.60 -14.44
N ASN A 139 -3.77 -2.16 -13.61
CA ASN A 139 -3.50 -2.41 -12.20
C ASN A 139 -3.31 -3.91 -11.96
N ASN A 140 -2.40 -4.27 -11.06
CA ASN A 140 -2.10 -5.65 -10.71
C ASN A 140 -1.81 -6.51 -11.96
N MET A 141 -0.87 -6.07 -12.80
CA MET A 141 -0.48 -6.73 -14.06
C MET A 141 0.04 -8.15 -13.86
N LEU A 142 0.56 -8.47 -12.67
CA LEU A 142 0.99 -9.82 -12.29
C LEU A 142 -0.20 -10.74 -11.97
N ASN A 143 -1.42 -10.20 -11.87
CA ASN A 143 -2.63 -10.89 -11.44
C ASN A 143 -2.45 -11.61 -10.08
N THR A 144 -1.68 -10.96 -9.18
CA THR A 144 -1.38 -11.47 -7.85
C THR A 144 -2.66 -11.52 -7.03
N LYS A 145 -2.91 -12.64 -6.34
CA LYS A 145 -3.93 -12.73 -5.31
C LYS A 145 -3.31 -12.28 -4.00
N TYR A 146 -3.85 -11.21 -3.41
CA TYR A 146 -3.29 -10.61 -2.20
C TYR A 146 -4.40 -10.16 -1.25
N ALA A 147 -4.04 -9.99 0.02
CA ALA A 147 -4.91 -9.37 1.01
C ALA A 147 -4.69 -7.86 0.99
N SER A 148 -5.60 -7.10 0.36
CA SER A 148 -5.52 -5.64 0.34
C SER A 148 -5.84 -5.00 1.69
N GLN A 149 -6.51 -5.75 2.57
CA GLN A 149 -6.83 -5.34 3.91
C GLN A 149 -6.86 -6.55 4.85
N LEU A 150 -6.46 -6.30 6.09
CA LEU A 150 -6.50 -7.27 7.19
C LEU A 150 -7.49 -6.83 8.26
N GLN A 151 -8.28 -7.77 8.76
CA GLN A 151 -8.99 -7.63 10.03
C GLN A 151 -8.11 -8.15 11.15
N ILE A 152 -7.38 -7.23 11.77
CA ILE A 152 -6.48 -7.51 12.89
C ILE A 152 -7.27 -8.12 14.05
N ASN A 153 -6.74 -9.19 14.63
CA ASN A 153 -7.34 -9.91 15.76
C ASN A 153 -8.80 -10.34 15.49
N ALA A 154 -9.11 -10.71 14.24
CA ALA A 154 -10.40 -11.27 13.89
C ALA A 154 -10.77 -12.43 14.80
N ARG A 155 -12.04 -12.48 15.22
CA ARG A 155 -12.61 -13.58 15.99
C ARG A 155 -13.65 -14.29 15.14
N GLY A 156 -13.69 -15.61 15.26
CA GLY A 156 -14.78 -16.42 14.69
C GLY A 156 -16.08 -16.16 15.45
N PHE A 157 -17.21 -16.31 14.76
CA PHE A 157 -18.54 -16.31 15.39
C PHE A 157 -19.17 -17.70 15.23
N GLY A 158 -19.64 -18.27 16.34
CA GLY A 158 -20.18 -19.64 16.36
C GLY A 158 -19.13 -20.68 15.97
N SER A 159 -19.45 -21.53 14.99
CA SER A 159 -18.54 -22.55 14.43
C SER A 159 -17.70 -22.04 13.24
N THR A 160 -17.74 -20.74 12.94
CA THR A 160 -17.06 -20.18 11.76
C THR A 160 -15.65 -19.74 12.11
N ALA A 161 -14.68 -20.08 11.27
CA ALA A 161 -13.29 -19.62 11.43
C ALA A 161 -13.20 -18.08 11.35
N PRO A 162 -12.23 -17.45 12.03
CA PRO A 162 -12.02 -16.01 11.94
C PRO A 162 -11.66 -15.59 10.51
N ARG A 163 -12.21 -14.45 10.07
CA ARG A 163 -11.94 -13.89 8.73
C ARG A 163 -10.90 -12.78 8.83
N TYR A 164 -9.64 -13.10 8.57
CA TYR A 164 -8.53 -12.15 8.60
C TYR A 164 -8.36 -11.35 7.30
N PHE A 165 -8.60 -11.96 6.14
CA PHE A 165 -8.15 -11.41 4.85
C PHE A 165 -9.31 -10.87 4.00
N TYR A 166 -9.13 -9.67 3.45
CA TYR A 166 -9.98 -9.13 2.39
C TYR A 166 -9.18 -9.12 1.08
N PRO A 167 -9.67 -9.80 0.04
CA PRO A 167 -8.95 -9.91 -1.22
C PRO A 167 -8.89 -8.57 -1.93
N GLY A 168 -7.72 -8.24 -2.46
CA GLY A 168 -7.55 -7.12 -3.37
C GLY A 168 -8.12 -7.38 -4.76
N LEU A 169 -8.17 -6.33 -5.57
CA LEU A 169 -8.66 -6.45 -6.94
C LEU A 169 -7.68 -7.31 -7.78
N PRO A 170 -8.20 -8.22 -8.61
CA PRO A 170 -7.38 -8.93 -9.58
C PRO A 170 -6.85 -7.95 -10.64
N PHE A 171 -6.12 -8.48 -11.62
CA PHE A 171 -5.76 -7.69 -12.80
C PHE A 171 -6.98 -6.94 -13.36
N ASN A 172 -6.84 -5.62 -13.51
CA ASN A 172 -7.88 -4.77 -14.06
C ASN A 172 -7.29 -3.63 -14.89
N VAL A 173 -8.10 -3.09 -15.79
CA VAL A 173 -7.69 -1.99 -16.68
C VAL A 173 -8.68 -0.84 -16.57
N TYR A 174 -8.19 0.37 -16.86
CA TYR A 174 -9.02 1.57 -16.93
C TYR A 174 -8.56 2.48 -18.07
N VAL A 175 -9.47 3.30 -18.56
CA VAL A 175 -9.21 4.34 -19.54
C VAL A 175 -9.80 5.65 -19.02
N GLY A 176 -9.18 6.77 -19.36
CA GLY A 176 -9.69 8.07 -18.96
C GLY A 176 -9.31 9.17 -19.93
N ILE A 177 -10.10 10.23 -19.88
CA ILE A 177 -9.87 11.48 -20.60
C ILE A 177 -10.02 12.63 -19.61
N ASN A 178 -9.00 13.49 -19.55
CA ASN A 178 -9.11 14.79 -18.89
C ASN A 178 -9.15 15.87 -19.98
N ILE A 179 -10.08 16.80 -19.87
CA ILE A 179 -10.20 17.96 -20.74
C ILE A 179 -10.15 19.21 -19.87
N ASN A 180 -9.27 20.14 -20.20
CA ASN A 180 -9.17 21.42 -19.51
C ASN A 180 -9.32 22.56 -20.53
N TYR A 181 -10.25 23.48 -20.24
CA TYR A 181 -10.55 24.66 -21.03
C TYR A 181 -10.20 25.93 -20.23
N ASN A 182 -9.22 26.69 -20.71
CA ASN A 182 -8.80 27.97 -20.13
C ASN A 182 -9.50 29.13 -20.83
N VAL A 183 -10.19 29.98 -20.06
CA VAL A 183 -11.02 31.08 -20.58
C VAL A 183 -10.34 32.45 -20.48
N PHE A 184 -9.15 32.54 -19.87
CA PHE A 184 -8.39 33.78 -19.69
C PHE A 184 -6.89 33.50 -19.77
#